data_AF-A0A1I7UW22-F1
#
_entry.id   AF-A0A1I7UW22-F1
#
_cell.length_a   1.000
_cell.length_b   1.000
_cell.length_c   1.000
_cell.angle_alpha   90.00
_cell.angle_beta   90.00
_cell.angle_gamma   90.00
#
_symmetry.space_group_name_H-M   'P 1'
#
loop_
_entity.id
_entity.type
_entity.pdbx_description
1 polymer ?
#
loop_
_entity_poly.entity_id
_entity_poly.type
_entity_poly.pdbx_seq_one_letter_code
_entity_poly.pdbx_strand_id
1 'polypeptide(L)'
;MPFRSRRVRIKDVKRRVSQIRNCLFFFATYAILGALLLSTMDPQFHSFAGSAIIVSVHLALIHGIRRYNLRILEFSQAGILFLLCVQILVLLFFPILLTSDLASGNYKNRWYPVFIPSETENFNGTLNIVNPGPPVMRDKFWLKDKHTGEIIIPLLNNIRMENNTLYHYWLGVIIGFAYQFAFLYNTALILLEYSMVKLLQRYIHILIIEAHRPFILENNKRGQNSPA
;
A
#
# COMPACT_ATOMS: atom_id res chain seq x y z
N MET A 1 -17.97 -51.40 10.31
CA MET A 1 -17.38 -50.86 9.06
C MET A 1 -17.21 -49.32 9.09
N PRO A 2 -16.23 -48.72 9.80
CA PRO A 2 -16.08 -47.24 9.88
C PRO A 2 -15.02 -46.61 8.94
N PHE A 3 -14.21 -47.39 8.23
CA PHE A 3 -13.03 -46.87 7.52
C PHE A 3 -13.30 -46.10 6.22
N ARG A 4 -14.49 -46.25 5.61
CA ARG A 4 -14.82 -45.60 4.32
C ARG A 4 -15.06 -44.09 4.48
N SER A 5 -15.72 -43.68 5.57
CA SER A 5 -16.01 -42.27 5.89
C SER A 5 -14.74 -41.44 6.13
N ARG A 6 -13.73 -42.04 6.80
CA ARG A 6 -12.51 -41.31 7.19
C ARG A 6 -11.58 -41.02 6.00
N ARG A 7 -11.43 -41.96 5.05
CA ARG A 7 -10.58 -41.74 3.86
C ARG A 7 -11.12 -40.64 2.95
N VAL A 8 -12.45 -40.52 2.83
CA VAL A 8 -13.10 -39.45 2.06
C VAL A 8 -12.79 -38.09 2.70
N ARG A 9 -12.94 -37.96 4.02
CA ARG A 9 -12.64 -36.74 4.77
C ARG A 9 -11.20 -36.24 4.61
N ILE A 10 -10.21 -37.15 4.57
CA ILE A 10 -8.78 -36.77 4.39
C ILE A 10 -8.51 -36.30 2.95
N LYS A 11 -9.11 -36.93 1.93
CA LYS A 11 -8.98 -36.49 0.54
C LYS A 11 -9.55 -35.08 0.35
N ASP A 12 -10.68 -34.79 0.98
CA ASP A 12 -11.30 -33.46 0.92
C ASP A 12 -10.44 -32.38 1.59
N VAL A 13 -9.86 -32.67 2.75
CA VAL A 13 -8.92 -31.77 3.42
C VAL A 13 -7.70 -31.50 2.54
N LYS A 14 -7.09 -32.54 1.94
CA LYS A 14 -5.95 -32.38 1.03
C LYS A 14 -6.30 -31.53 -0.20
N ARG A 15 -7.49 -31.70 -0.76
CA ARG A 15 -7.97 -30.89 -1.90
C ARG A 15 -8.11 -29.41 -1.49
N ARG A 16 -8.74 -29.13 -0.36
CA ARG A 16 -8.90 -27.76 0.17
C ARG A 16 -7.54 -27.11 0.47
N VAL A 17 -6.62 -27.85 1.07
CA VAL A 17 -5.24 -27.38 1.31
C VAL A 17 -4.58 -26.99 -0.01
N SER A 18 -4.68 -27.82 -1.04
CA SER A 18 -4.11 -27.51 -2.37
C SER A 18 -4.71 -26.24 -2.99
N GLN A 19 -6.03 -26.05 -2.86
CA GLN A 19 -6.71 -24.85 -3.36
C GLN A 19 -6.25 -23.59 -2.63
N ILE A 20 -6.27 -23.60 -1.30
CA ILE A 20 -5.80 -22.48 -0.47
C ILE A 20 -4.34 -22.15 -0.79
N ARG A 21 -3.52 -23.19 -0.97
CA ARG A 21 -2.11 -23.06 -1.33
C ARG A 21 -1.92 -22.28 -2.63
N ASN A 22 -2.66 -22.66 -3.66
CA ASN A 22 -2.54 -22.04 -4.98
C ASN A 22 -3.04 -20.59 -4.95
N CYS A 23 -4.13 -20.31 -4.22
CA CYS A 23 -4.61 -18.94 -4.01
C CYS A 23 -3.59 -18.08 -3.28
N LEU A 24 -3.02 -18.57 -2.17
CA LEU A 24 -1.99 -17.84 -1.43
C LEU A 24 -0.73 -17.61 -2.27
N PHE A 25 -0.33 -18.59 -3.09
CA PHE A 25 0.81 -18.42 -4.00
C PHE A 25 0.54 -17.31 -5.03
N PHE A 26 -0.68 -17.28 -5.58
CA PHE A 26 -1.11 -16.23 -6.50
C PHE A 26 -1.07 -14.84 -5.84
N PHE A 27 -1.68 -14.69 -4.65
CA PHE A 27 -1.67 -13.43 -3.91
C PHE A 27 -0.27 -12.97 -3.55
N ALA A 28 0.58 -13.88 -3.06
CA ALA A 28 1.96 -13.56 -2.72
C ALA A 28 2.78 -13.09 -3.93
N THR A 29 2.59 -13.74 -5.09
CA THR A 29 3.27 -13.35 -6.33
C THR A 29 2.77 -11.99 -6.82
N TYR A 30 1.46 -11.75 -6.76
CA TYR A 30 0.87 -10.46 -7.11
C TYR A 30 1.41 -9.33 -6.22
N ALA A 31 1.49 -9.55 -4.91
CA ALA A 31 2.03 -8.57 -3.97
C ALA A 31 3.52 -8.28 -4.22
N ILE A 32 4.32 -9.30 -4.54
CA ILE A 32 5.74 -9.14 -4.90
C ILE A 32 5.87 -8.29 -6.17
N LEU A 33 5.11 -8.60 -7.22
CA LEU A 33 5.13 -7.83 -8.47
C LEU A 33 4.72 -6.37 -8.25
N GLY A 34 3.68 -6.14 -7.45
CA GLY A 34 3.24 -4.79 -7.08
C GLY A 34 4.32 -4.02 -6.32
N ALA A 35 4.97 -4.65 -5.33
CA ALA A 35 6.04 -4.04 -4.55
C ALA A 35 7.26 -3.69 -5.41
N LEU A 36 7.65 -4.58 -6.33
CA LEU A 36 8.74 -4.33 -7.27
C LEU A 36 8.42 -3.17 -8.21
N LEU A 37 7.19 -3.11 -8.75
CA LEU A 37 6.77 -2.01 -9.61
C LEU A 37 6.81 -0.67 -8.87
N LEU A 38 6.27 -0.62 -7.65
CA LEU A 38 6.33 0.58 -6.78
C LEU A 38 7.76 1.06 -6.56
N SER A 39 8.71 0.14 -6.35
CA SER A 39 10.12 0.51 -6.14
C SER A 39 10.78 1.15 -7.37
N THR A 40 10.27 0.85 -8.58
CA THR A 40 10.80 1.44 -9.82
C THR A 40 10.20 2.80 -10.14
N MET A 41 9.04 3.15 -9.59
CA MET A 41 8.35 4.42 -9.89
C MET A 41 8.80 5.59 -9.02
N ASP A 42 9.26 5.32 -7.79
CA ASP A 42 9.77 6.35 -6.88
C ASP A 42 11.10 5.88 -6.27
N PRO A 43 12.25 6.40 -6.73
CA PRO A 43 13.58 5.97 -6.29
C PRO A 43 13.94 6.46 -4.88
N GLN A 44 13.00 7.09 -4.15
CA GLN A 44 13.23 7.47 -2.76
C GLN A 44 13.50 6.24 -1.89
N PHE A 45 14.48 6.38 -0.98
CA PHE A 45 14.92 5.31 -0.08
C PHE A 45 13.77 4.68 0.72
N HIS A 46 12.77 5.47 1.13
CA HIS A 46 11.60 4.97 1.87
C HIS A 46 10.70 4.05 1.04
N SER A 47 10.56 4.31 -0.26
CA SER A 47 9.82 3.47 -1.20
C SER A 47 10.51 2.11 -1.35
N PHE A 48 11.84 2.11 -1.46
CA PHE A 48 12.65 0.89 -1.53
C PHE A 48 12.60 0.06 -0.25
N ALA A 49 12.71 0.69 0.92
CA ALA A 49 12.63 -0.02 2.19
C ALA A 49 11.24 -0.68 2.38
N GLY A 50 10.17 0.03 2.05
CA GLY A 50 8.81 -0.50 2.11
C GLY A 50 8.59 -1.69 1.18
N SER A 51 9.05 -1.58 -0.08
CA SER A 51 8.93 -2.69 -1.04
C SER A 51 9.73 -3.92 -0.62
N ALA A 52 10.94 -3.74 -0.07
CA ALA A 52 11.77 -4.83 0.43
C ALA A 52 11.10 -5.59 1.58
N ILE A 53 10.41 -4.90 2.50
CA ILE A 53 9.64 -5.53 3.58
C ILE A 53 8.50 -6.37 3.00
N ILE A 54 7.72 -5.80 2.08
CA ILE A 54 6.60 -6.52 1.43
C ILE A 54 7.12 -7.77 0.72
N VAL A 55 8.18 -7.66 -0.07
CA VAL A 55 8.78 -8.80 -0.79
C VAL A 55 9.26 -9.85 0.20
N SER A 56 9.94 -9.46 1.28
CA SER A 56 10.47 -10.39 2.29
C SER A 56 9.36 -11.21 2.96
N VAL A 57 8.27 -10.56 3.38
CA VAL A 57 7.11 -11.22 4.01
C VAL A 57 6.47 -12.22 3.04
N HIS A 58 6.26 -11.85 1.79
CA HIS A 58 5.61 -12.72 0.81
C HIS A 58 6.53 -13.84 0.30
N LEU A 59 7.85 -13.65 0.26
CA LEU A 59 8.81 -14.72 0.02
C LEU A 59 8.84 -15.74 1.17
N ALA A 60 8.81 -15.26 2.42
CA ALA A 60 8.68 -16.13 3.59
C ALA A 60 7.37 -16.93 3.54
N LEU A 61 6.27 -16.28 3.15
CA LEU A 61 4.98 -16.93 2.96
C LEU A 61 5.05 -18.04 1.91
N ILE A 62 5.58 -17.75 0.71
CA ILE A 62 5.76 -18.73 -0.37
C ILE A 62 6.60 -19.92 0.12
N HIS A 63 7.68 -19.64 0.85
CA HIS A 63 8.54 -20.68 1.40
C HIS A 63 7.81 -21.54 2.43
N GLY A 64 7.11 -20.93 3.39
CA GLY A 64 6.33 -21.60 4.42
C GLY A 64 5.24 -22.48 3.81
N ILE A 65 4.57 -21.98 2.77
CA ILE A 65 3.58 -22.72 1.99
C ILE A 65 4.19 -23.94 1.29
N ARG A 66 5.32 -23.75 0.58
CA ARG A 66 5.95 -24.82 -0.21
C ARG A 66 6.49 -25.95 0.67
N ARG A 67 7.00 -25.61 1.86
CA ARG A 67 7.60 -26.57 2.80
C ARG A 67 6.63 -27.06 3.88
N TYR A 68 5.40 -26.56 3.93
CA TYR A 68 4.45 -26.81 5.03
C TYR A 68 5.06 -26.50 6.41
N ASN A 69 5.94 -25.50 6.50
CA ASN A 69 6.63 -25.15 7.73
C ASN A 69 5.76 -24.21 8.57
N LEU A 70 5.20 -24.73 9.67
CA LEU A 70 4.30 -23.99 10.55
C LEU A 70 4.94 -22.72 11.15
N ARG A 71 6.20 -22.77 11.59
CA ARG A 71 6.88 -21.62 12.19
C ARG A 71 7.03 -20.46 11.21
N ILE A 72 7.38 -20.78 9.96
CA ILE A 72 7.52 -19.78 8.90
C ILE A 72 6.14 -19.21 8.52
N LEU A 73 5.10 -20.04 8.50
CA LEU A 73 3.73 -19.57 8.28
C LEU A 73 3.23 -18.67 9.41
N GLU A 74 3.57 -18.94 10.67
CA GLU A 74 3.25 -18.07 11.82
C GLU A 74 3.96 -16.72 11.71
N PHE A 75 5.25 -16.72 11.37
CA PHE A 75 6.00 -15.50 11.11
C PHE A 75 5.38 -14.70 9.96
N SER A 76 5.04 -15.37 8.85
CA SER A 76 4.42 -14.74 7.68
C SER A 76 3.05 -14.15 8.03
N GLN A 77 2.26 -14.85 8.84
CA GLN A 77 0.97 -14.35 9.33
C GLN A 77 1.12 -13.08 10.16
N ALA A 78 2.12 -13.02 11.04
CA ALA A 78 2.43 -11.81 11.81
C ALA A 78 2.85 -10.65 10.89
N GLY A 79 3.66 -10.94 9.86
CA GLY A 79 4.03 -9.98 8.83
C GLY A 79 2.84 -9.43 8.06
N ILE A 80 1.92 -10.29 7.62
CA ILE A 80 0.69 -9.88 6.92
C ILE A 80 -0.21 -9.03 7.84
N LEU A 81 -0.31 -9.38 9.12
CA LEU A 81 -1.06 -8.58 10.10
C LEU A 81 -0.44 -7.19 10.29
N PHE A 82 0.88 -7.11 10.35
CA PHE A 82 1.59 -5.83 10.40
C PHE A 82 1.30 -4.99 9.15
N LEU A 83 1.36 -5.59 7.95
CA LEU A 83 1.01 -4.90 6.70
C LEU A 83 -0.44 -4.42 6.70
N LEU A 84 -1.38 -5.21 7.25
CA LEU A 84 -2.77 -4.81 7.40
C LEU A 84 -2.92 -3.57 8.31
N CYS A 85 -2.23 -3.54 9.44
CA CYS A 85 -2.24 -2.38 10.34
C CYS A 85 -1.69 -1.13 9.65
N VAL A 86 -0.56 -1.25 8.94
CA VAL A 86 0.01 -0.14 8.16
C VAL A 86 -0.97 0.33 7.09
N GLN A 87 -1.61 -0.60 6.37
CA GLN A 87 -2.58 -0.28 5.32
C GLN A 87 -3.81 0.47 5.86
N ILE A 88 -4.29 0.11 7.05
CA ILE A 88 -5.39 0.83 7.72
C ILE A 88 -4.96 2.26 8.07
N LEU A 89 -3.75 2.45 8.59
CA LEU A 89 -3.23 3.80 8.86
C LEU A 89 -3.15 4.62 7.58
N VAL A 90 -2.63 4.05 6.49
CA VAL A 90 -2.59 4.72 5.18
C VAL A 90 -4.00 5.09 4.72
N LEU A 91 -4.97 4.19 4.82
CA LEU A 91 -6.36 4.45 4.41
C LEU A 91 -7.01 5.62 5.18
N LEU A 92 -6.68 5.77 6.47
CA LEU A 92 -7.19 6.85 7.33
C LEU A 92 -6.53 8.20 7.04
N PHE A 93 -5.20 8.22 6.89
CA PHE A 93 -4.44 9.48 6.82
C PHE A 93 -4.16 9.95 5.39
N PHE A 94 -4.07 9.05 4.41
CA PHE A 94 -3.69 9.40 3.04
C PHE A 94 -4.55 10.48 2.39
N PRO A 95 -5.90 10.45 2.47
CA PRO A 95 -6.74 11.49 1.85
C PRO A 95 -6.51 12.86 2.49
N ILE A 96 -6.32 12.89 3.81
CA ILE A 96 -6.05 14.13 4.57
C ILE A 96 -4.69 14.70 4.14
N LEU A 97 -3.67 13.84 4.03
CA LEU A 97 -2.35 14.25 3.59
C LEU A 97 -2.34 14.72 2.13
N LEU A 98 -3.02 14.00 1.23
CA LEU A 98 -3.10 14.34 -0.19
C LEU A 98 -3.84 15.67 -0.43
N THR A 99 -4.99 15.86 0.22
CA THR A 99 -5.76 17.10 0.13
C THR A 99 -4.99 18.28 0.72
N SER A 100 -4.29 18.08 1.84
CA SER A 100 -3.44 19.11 2.45
C SER A 100 -2.25 19.47 1.54
N ASP A 101 -1.60 18.48 0.92
CA ASP A 101 -0.45 18.71 0.03
C ASP A 101 -0.87 19.47 -1.25
N LEU A 102 -1.99 19.06 -1.86
CA LEU A 102 -2.55 19.75 -3.03
C LEU A 102 -3.04 21.16 -2.71
N ALA A 103 -3.71 21.36 -1.57
CA ALA A 103 -4.17 22.67 -1.11
C ALA A 103 -3.00 23.62 -0.78
N SER A 104 -1.88 23.09 -0.28
CA SER A 104 -0.70 23.89 0.05
C SER A 104 0.06 24.42 -1.17
N GLY A 105 -0.22 23.91 -2.38
CA GLY A 105 0.52 24.26 -3.59
C GLY A 105 1.93 23.64 -3.68
N ASN A 106 2.37 22.88 -2.68
CA ASN A 106 3.70 22.24 -2.65
C ASN A 106 3.88 21.15 -3.73
N TYR A 107 2.78 20.61 -4.28
CA TYR A 107 2.83 19.64 -5.38
C TYR A 107 3.58 20.17 -6.62
N LYS A 108 3.59 21.50 -6.84
CA LYS A 108 4.32 22.16 -7.93
C LYS A 108 5.84 22.06 -7.83
N ASN A 109 6.38 21.76 -6.64
CA ASN A 109 7.83 21.58 -6.44
C ASN A 109 8.25 20.09 -6.45
N ARG A 110 7.30 19.15 -6.34
CA ARG A 110 7.61 17.70 -6.25
C ARG A 110 7.27 16.90 -7.50
N TRP A 111 6.19 17.23 -8.21
CA TRP A 111 5.67 16.39 -9.30
C TRP A 111 5.88 16.99 -10.70
N TYR A 112 6.04 18.31 -10.76
CA TYR A 112 6.52 19.01 -11.94
C TYR A 112 7.82 19.67 -11.51
N PRO A 113 9.03 19.20 -11.92
CA PRO A 113 10.15 20.11 -11.90
C PRO A 113 9.67 21.35 -12.64
N VAL A 114 9.76 22.52 -12.00
CA VAL A 114 9.32 23.79 -12.58
C VAL A 114 9.92 23.85 -13.98
N PHE A 115 9.11 23.55 -14.99
CA PHE A 115 9.41 23.93 -16.35
C PHE A 115 9.25 25.44 -16.27
N ILE A 116 10.36 26.10 -15.97
CA ILE A 116 10.54 27.52 -16.21
C ILE A 116 10.28 27.60 -17.71
N PRO A 117 9.13 28.12 -18.18
CA PRO A 117 8.94 28.28 -19.61
C PRO A 117 10.13 29.11 -20.08
N SER A 118 10.80 28.66 -21.13
CA SER A 118 11.99 29.32 -21.70
C SER A 118 11.73 30.79 -22.11
N GLU A 119 10.49 31.24 -22.06
CA GLU A 119 10.11 32.65 -22.13
C GLU A 119 10.64 33.49 -20.95
N THR A 120 10.90 32.89 -19.79
CA THR A 120 11.53 33.56 -18.64
C THR A 120 13.06 33.57 -18.67
N GLU A 121 13.70 32.73 -19.50
CA GLU A 121 15.15 32.86 -19.79
C GLU A 121 15.44 33.93 -20.86
N ASN A 122 14.42 34.36 -21.62
CA ASN A 122 14.53 35.45 -22.59
C ASN A 122 14.12 36.82 -22.04
N PHE A 123 13.86 36.96 -20.74
CA PHE A 123 13.60 38.27 -20.14
C PHE A 123 14.91 38.99 -19.81
N ASN A 124 15.66 39.39 -20.85
CA ASN A 124 16.69 40.44 -20.80
C ASN A 124 16.07 41.84 -20.59
N GLY A 125 15.03 41.93 -19.74
CA GLY A 125 14.40 43.18 -19.37
C GLY A 125 14.99 43.65 -18.06
N THR A 126 15.81 44.70 -18.11
CA THR A 126 16.26 45.44 -16.93
C THR A 126 15.06 45.74 -16.03
N LEU A 127 15.13 45.19 -14.81
CA LEU A 127 14.16 45.40 -13.75
C LEU A 127 14.28 46.86 -13.30
N ASN A 128 13.62 47.79 -14.00
CA ASN A 128 13.48 49.16 -13.52
C ASN A 128 12.48 49.15 -12.37
N ILE A 129 13.02 48.97 -11.16
CA ILE A 129 12.33 49.23 -9.90
C ILE A 129 11.99 50.71 -9.91
N VAL A 130 10.75 51.04 -10.29
CA VAL A 130 10.22 52.39 -10.09
C VAL A 130 10.19 52.63 -8.59
N ASN A 131 10.89 53.68 -8.15
CA ASN A 131 11.02 54.08 -6.76
C ASN A 131 9.68 53.96 -6.02
N PRO A 132 9.63 53.28 -4.86
CA PRO A 132 8.40 53.15 -4.10
C PRO A 132 8.03 54.52 -3.54
N GLY A 133 6.87 55.02 -3.95
CA GLY A 133 6.16 56.10 -3.26
C GLY A 133 5.74 55.71 -1.83
N PRO A 134 5.05 56.60 -1.11
CA PRO A 134 4.95 56.61 0.36
C PRO A 134 4.45 55.28 0.98
N PRO A 135 4.81 55.02 2.26
CA PRO A 135 4.99 53.68 2.85
C PRO A 135 3.71 52.86 3.12
N VAL A 136 2.56 53.24 2.56
CA VAL A 136 1.26 52.58 2.82
C VAL A 136 0.95 51.49 1.78
N MET A 137 1.79 51.29 0.76
CA MET A 137 1.57 50.31 -0.32
C MET A 137 2.74 49.34 -0.56
N ARG A 138 3.41 48.86 0.49
CA ARG A 138 4.55 47.93 0.33
C ARG A 138 4.17 46.49 -0.06
N ASP A 139 2.91 46.08 0.12
CA ASP A 139 2.56 44.65 0.01
C ASP A 139 1.87 44.26 -1.30
N LYS A 140 1.80 45.17 -2.28
CA LYS A 140 1.11 44.92 -3.55
C LYS A 140 2.01 45.27 -4.72
N PHE A 141 2.72 44.26 -5.24
CA PHE A 141 3.43 44.37 -6.50
C PHE A 141 2.40 44.55 -7.63
N TRP A 142 2.39 45.72 -8.25
CA TRP A 142 1.57 46.01 -9.41
C TRP A 142 2.27 45.49 -10.66
N LEU A 143 1.74 44.43 -11.27
CA LEU A 143 2.23 43.91 -12.56
C LEU A 143 1.53 44.67 -13.68
N LYS A 144 2.30 45.40 -14.48
CA LYS A 144 1.79 46.10 -15.68
C LYS A 144 2.02 45.20 -16.88
N ASP A 145 0.96 44.84 -17.58
CA ASP A 145 1.05 44.10 -18.84
C ASP A 145 1.66 45.02 -19.92
N LYS A 146 2.69 44.53 -20.61
CA LYS A 146 3.44 45.28 -21.63
C LYS A 146 2.66 45.47 -22.94
N HIS A 147 1.69 44.60 -23.25
CA HIS A 147 0.97 44.65 -24.53
C HIS A 147 -0.33 45.45 -24.46
N THR A 148 -1.00 45.46 -23.31
CA THR A 148 -2.29 46.14 -23.10
C THR A 148 -2.16 47.41 -22.28
N GLY A 149 -1.05 47.59 -21.54
CA GLY A 149 -0.83 48.74 -20.67
C GLY A 149 -1.68 48.73 -19.39
N GLU A 150 -2.51 47.71 -19.20
CA GLU A 150 -3.39 47.58 -18.05
C GLU A 150 -2.60 47.21 -16.78
N ILE A 151 -2.98 47.85 -15.67
CA ILE A 151 -2.44 47.58 -14.36
C ILE A 151 -3.24 46.41 -13.79
N ILE A 152 -2.63 45.23 -13.68
CA ILE A 152 -3.28 44.07 -13.08
C ILE A 152 -3.38 44.32 -11.58
N ILE A 153 -4.57 44.70 -11.13
CA ILE A 153 -4.88 44.90 -9.71
C ILE A 153 -4.80 43.52 -9.03
N PRO A 154 -4.04 43.36 -7.93
CA PRO A 154 -3.86 42.07 -7.26
C PRO A 154 -5.16 41.45 -6.70
N LEU A 155 -6.29 42.17 -6.71
CA LEU A 155 -7.61 41.58 -6.43
C LEU A 155 -8.01 40.53 -7.47
N LEU A 156 -7.78 40.76 -8.77
CA LEU A 156 -8.10 39.75 -9.80
C LEU A 156 -7.16 38.54 -9.70
N ASN A 157 -5.89 38.77 -9.33
CA ASN A 157 -4.93 37.69 -9.13
C ASN A 157 -5.27 36.85 -7.89
N ASN A 158 -5.73 37.48 -6.80
CA ASN A 158 -6.22 36.79 -5.61
C ASN A 158 -7.48 35.97 -5.90
N ILE A 159 -8.47 36.52 -6.61
CA ILE A 159 -9.70 35.78 -6.99
C ILE A 159 -9.36 34.62 -7.94
N ARG A 160 -8.44 34.82 -8.89
CA ARG A 160 -7.98 33.76 -9.80
C ARG A 160 -7.16 32.69 -9.09
N MET A 161 -6.32 33.06 -8.12
CA MET A 161 -5.60 32.12 -7.26
C MET A 161 -6.55 31.36 -6.32
N GLU A 162 -7.54 32.02 -5.73
CA GLU A 162 -8.54 31.41 -4.85
C GLU A 162 -9.39 30.38 -5.60
N ASN A 163 -9.87 30.71 -6.80
CA ASN A 163 -10.57 29.75 -7.67
C ASN A 163 -9.67 28.59 -8.10
N ASN A 164 -8.38 28.84 -8.34
CA ASN A 164 -7.42 27.78 -8.69
C ASN A 164 -7.16 26.86 -7.49
N THR A 165 -6.98 27.40 -6.29
CA THR A 165 -6.82 26.64 -5.05
C THR A 165 -8.06 25.80 -4.74
N LEU A 166 -9.26 26.37 -4.91
CA LEU A 166 -10.52 25.65 -4.72
C LEU A 166 -10.68 24.50 -5.73
N TYR A 167 -10.32 24.72 -7.00
CA TYR A 167 -10.31 23.66 -8.01
C TYR A 167 -9.34 22.52 -7.64
N HIS A 168 -8.10 22.85 -7.24
CA HIS A 168 -7.10 21.86 -6.83
C HIS A 168 -7.51 21.10 -5.55
N TYR A 169 -8.18 21.78 -4.62
CA TYR A 169 -8.77 21.16 -3.44
C TYR A 169 -9.80 20.11 -3.83
N TRP A 170 -10.80 20.47 -4.65
CA TRP A 170 -11.83 19.52 -5.09
C TRP A 170 -11.27 18.37 -5.93
N LEU A 171 -10.31 18.65 -6.81
CA LEU A 171 -9.60 17.62 -7.57
C LEU A 171 -8.88 16.64 -6.61
N GLY A 172 -8.19 17.17 -5.60
CA GLY A 172 -7.53 16.38 -4.57
C GLY A 172 -8.48 15.54 -3.73
N VAL A 173 -9.67 16.07 -3.42
CA VAL A 173 -10.73 15.33 -2.75
C VAL A 173 -11.21 14.16 -3.61
N ILE A 174 -11.52 14.40 -4.89
CA ILE A 174 -12.00 13.36 -5.82
C ILE A 174 -10.94 12.26 -6.03
N ILE A 175 -9.69 12.64 -6.28
CA ILE A 175 -8.58 11.70 -6.44
C ILE A 175 -8.35 10.94 -5.12
N GLY A 176 -8.37 11.62 -3.99
CA GLY A 176 -8.26 11.01 -2.67
C GLY A 176 -9.32 9.93 -2.42
N PHE A 177 -10.59 10.21 -2.76
CA PHE A 177 -11.67 9.22 -2.68
C PHE A 177 -11.44 8.03 -3.63
N ALA A 178 -10.98 8.26 -4.86
CA ALA A 178 -10.65 7.17 -5.78
C ALA A 178 -9.55 6.25 -5.22
N TYR A 179 -8.50 6.82 -4.63
CA TYR A 179 -7.45 6.05 -3.95
C TYR A 179 -7.97 5.32 -2.72
N GLN A 180 -8.92 5.89 -1.96
CA GLN A 180 -9.53 5.18 -0.83
C GLN A 180 -10.22 3.88 -1.26
N PHE A 181 -10.94 3.86 -2.38
CA PHE A 181 -11.54 2.64 -2.89
C PHE A 181 -10.49 1.57 -3.24
N ALA A 182 -9.39 1.99 -3.88
CA ALA A 182 -8.27 1.09 -4.18
C ALA A 182 -7.63 0.53 -2.89
N PHE A 183 -7.42 1.38 -1.88
CA PHE A 183 -6.88 0.96 -0.59
C PHE A 183 -7.85 0.05 0.18
N LEU A 184 -9.16 0.29 0.11
CA LEU A 184 -10.16 -0.56 0.73
C LEU A 184 -10.17 -1.96 0.10
N TYR A 185 -10.13 -2.03 -1.23
CA TYR A 185 -10.01 -3.28 -1.96
C TYR A 185 -8.71 -4.04 -1.59
N ASN A 186 -7.57 -3.33 -1.56
CA ASN A 186 -6.30 -3.93 -1.17
C ASN A 186 -6.32 -4.43 0.29
N THR A 187 -6.94 -3.68 1.20
CA THR A 187 -7.12 -4.08 2.61
C THR A 187 -7.93 -5.36 2.72
N ALA A 188 -9.00 -5.50 1.93
CA ALA A 188 -9.80 -6.71 1.88
C ALA A 188 -9.00 -7.92 1.37
N LEU A 189 -8.12 -7.73 0.37
CA LEU A 189 -7.22 -8.78 -0.11
C LEU A 189 -6.21 -9.23 0.96
N ILE A 190 -5.58 -8.29 1.68
CA ILE A 190 -4.65 -8.62 2.77
C ILE A 190 -5.38 -9.37 3.90
N LEU A 191 -6.61 -8.97 4.23
CA LEU A 191 -7.42 -9.65 5.25
C LEU A 191 -7.81 -11.08 4.81
N LEU A 192 -8.14 -11.25 3.52
CA LEU A 192 -8.40 -12.56 2.92
C LEU A 192 -7.15 -13.44 3.02
N GLU A 193 -5.99 -12.90 2.65
CA GLU A 193 -4.70 -13.59 2.72
C GLU A 193 -4.38 -14.04 4.14
N TYR A 194 -4.48 -13.13 5.12
CA TYR A 194 -4.33 -13.43 6.55
C TYR A 194 -5.24 -14.60 6.99
N SER A 195 -6.50 -14.55 6.59
CA SER A 195 -7.50 -15.58 6.93
C SER A 195 -7.16 -16.93 6.29
N MET A 196 -6.67 -16.93 5.06
CA MET A 196 -6.23 -18.14 4.35
C MET A 196 -4.97 -18.76 4.96
N VAL A 197 -4.00 -17.96 5.39
CA VAL A 197 -2.81 -18.46 6.11
C VAL A 197 -3.21 -19.15 7.40
N LYS A 198 -4.06 -18.50 8.21
CA LYS A 198 -4.58 -19.07 9.45
C LYS A 198 -5.34 -20.37 9.21
N LEU A 199 -6.14 -20.44 8.15
CA LEU A 199 -6.87 -21.65 7.77
C LEU A 199 -5.93 -22.77 7.31
N LEU A 200 -4.90 -22.44 6.52
CA LEU A 200 -3.89 -23.38 6.06
C LEU A 200 -3.12 -24.01 7.22
N GLN A 201 -2.67 -23.20 8.19
CA GLN A 201 -2.01 -23.69 9.40
C GLN A 201 -2.88 -24.70 10.16
N ARG A 202 -4.18 -24.40 10.33
CA ARG A 202 -5.15 -25.32 10.95
C ARG A 202 -5.23 -26.65 10.22
N TYR A 203 -5.29 -26.64 8.89
CA TYR A 203 -5.34 -27.88 8.12
C TYR A 203 -4.02 -28.67 8.18
N ILE A 204 -2.87 -28.00 8.14
CA ILE A 204 -1.56 -28.64 8.31
C ILE A 204 -1.49 -29.34 9.67
N HIS A 205 -1.92 -28.66 10.74
CA HIS A 205 -1.94 -29.23 12.09
C HIS A 205 -2.82 -30.50 12.18
N ILE A 206 -4.01 -30.49 11.58
CA ILE A 206 -4.90 -31.67 11.50
C ILE A 206 -4.20 -32.81 10.74
N LEU A 207 -3.52 -32.52 9.64
CA LEU A 207 -2.81 -33.52 8.84
C LEU A 207 -1.63 -34.14 9.61
N ILE A 208 -0.89 -33.34 10.38
CA ILE A 208 0.23 -33.82 11.22
C ILE A 208 -0.30 -34.77 12.31
N ILE A 209 -1.37 -34.39 13.02
CA ILE A 209 -2.00 -35.23 14.05
C ILE A 209 -2.44 -36.56 13.46
N GLU A 210 -3.14 -36.54 12.31
CA GLU A 210 -3.64 -37.77 11.71
C GLU A 210 -2.50 -38.66 11.19
N ALA A 211 -1.37 -38.08 10.76
CA ALA A 211 -0.18 -38.82 10.36
C ALA A 211 0.55 -39.51 11.53
N HIS A 212 0.54 -38.91 12.73
CA HIS A 212 1.19 -39.47 13.93
C HIS A 212 0.30 -40.43 14.73
N ARG A 213 -1.01 -40.43 14.49
CA ARG A 213 -1.98 -41.31 15.15
C ARG A 213 -1.66 -42.81 15.11
N PRO A 214 -1.19 -43.43 14.00
CA PRO A 214 -0.83 -44.85 14.00
C PRO A 214 0.30 -45.18 14.98
N PHE A 215 1.31 -44.31 15.12
CA PHE A 215 2.40 -44.48 16.08
C PHE A 215 1.91 -44.45 17.54
N ILE A 216 0.98 -43.56 17.86
CA ILE A 216 0.39 -43.46 19.21
C ILE A 216 -0.40 -44.74 19.56
N LEU A 217 -1.17 -45.26 18.59
CA LEU A 217 -1.95 -46.48 18.79
C LEU A 217 -1.06 -47.72 18.93
N GLU A 218 0.09 -47.75 18.26
CA GLU A 218 1.05 -48.85 18.36
C GLU A 218 1.79 -48.86 19.71
N ASN A 219 2.21 -47.69 20.20
CA ASN A 219 2.84 -47.56 21.51
C ASN A 219 1.89 -47.89 22.66
N ASN A 220 0.61 -47.50 22.58
CA ASN A 220 -0.39 -47.87 23.59
C ASN A 220 -0.65 -49.39 23.64
N LYS A 221 -0.61 -50.08 22.50
CA LYS A 221 -0.73 -51.55 22.47
C LYS A 221 0.48 -52.25 23.07
N ARG A 222 1.70 -51.74 22.86
CA ARG A 222 2.91 -52.30 23.47
C ARG A 222 2.97 -52.08 24.98
N GLY A 223 2.49 -50.92 25.47
CA GLY A 223 2.38 -50.65 26.91
C GLY A 223 1.38 -51.53 27.66
N GLN A 224 0.31 -51.99 27.00
CA GLN A 224 -0.68 -52.91 27.59
C GLN A 224 -0.22 -54.37 27.64
N ASN A 225 0.82 -54.74 26.89
CA ASN A 225 1.32 -56.11 26.80
C ASN A 225 2.61 -56.33 27.62
N SER A 226 3.03 -55.38 28.47
CA SER A 226 4.11 -55.64 29.42
C SER A 226 3.58 -56.48 30.58
N PRO A 227 4.02 -57.74 30.76
CA PRO A 227 3.68 -58.50 31.94
C PRO A 227 4.25 -57.78 33.18
N ALA A 228 3.40 -57.63 34.20
CA ALA A 228 3.78 -57.14 35.51
C ALA A 228 4.76 -58.10 36.21
#